data_AF-A0A496XYA1-F1
#
_entry.id   AF-A0A496XYA1-F1
#
_cell.length_a   1.000
_cell.length_b   1.000
_cell.length_c   1.000
_cell.angle_alpha   90.00
_cell.angle_beta   90.00
_cell.angle_gamma   90.00
#
_symmetry.space_group_name_H-M   'P 1'
#
loop_
_entity.id
_entity.type
_entity.pdbx_description
1 polymer ?
#
loop_
_entity_poly.entity_id
_entity_poly.type
_entity_poly.pdbx_seq_one_letter_code
_entity_poly.pdbx_strand_id
1 'polypeptide(L)'
;MILEFKFDLTHECFVYEAIIHKLISKTNTNSKLIKSSKNLCLYIENEDENILKEFSTKLSNSLPLSIYLKDTQVQATTKIPDDEKKLPTSKTNEACIGFCPQCLTELNDEKHKDYFNIFKECEVCGYGLNTTSTNYKPQIQKLAQDIKDGKHIKLNLGYGTFIVGALSPKCNDFEFDIITYDLAVCEKYTNITKHEVLAMGAIEKPFIKLKTNLTFKQDFEGINKELIRFKISDDVLLYLLSKELHRLDIQLIFITKDDIAFDTVFDEINPTQNIEPIECIVSAQDILLIKDLQTDKNYVEYFSSKLDKYKLKKETVAGVCLSKKTTNSVLLYQDKFGIVESLCFKIEQDSIASIFEAIKNSDKSGTKLVRNYQNSFKDIYNDIKEIKFDRQDTSIGNLLRIWGIVAIVLGYTTNKNIAQAGEVLIENILEFQGDKGPRVDYKIVKNTKTIDTIKLVSTAMSFRLAGVESLTLSYGVVESFCDFLSLYLDDIKQTMSVEKVVVMGDMLEVKPLFIHMSEKMSKNHKIYFPIET
;
A
#
# COMPACT_ATOMS: atom_id res chain seq x y z
N MET A 1 23.48 -28.16 22.08
CA MET A 1 23.08 -27.84 20.69
C MET A 1 22.70 -26.36 20.61
N ILE A 2 22.96 -25.69 19.49
CA ILE A 2 22.56 -24.28 19.30
C ILE A 2 21.58 -24.19 18.14
N LEU A 3 20.42 -23.57 18.38
CA LEU A 3 19.48 -23.19 17.33
C LEU A 3 19.60 -21.69 17.06
N GLU A 4 19.60 -21.34 15.79
CA GLU A 4 19.53 -19.97 15.28
C GLU A 4 18.18 -19.75 14.61
N PHE A 5 17.40 -18.80 15.12
CA PHE A 5 16.18 -18.29 14.50
C PHE A 5 16.51 -16.96 13.82
N LYS A 6 16.26 -16.87 12.52
CA LYS A 6 16.45 -15.64 11.72
C LYS A 6 15.09 -15.09 11.33
N PHE A 7 14.89 -13.80 11.58
CA PHE A 7 13.72 -13.04 11.15
C PHE A 7 14.18 -11.99 10.13
N ASP A 8 13.75 -12.11 8.87
CA ASP A 8 14.02 -11.13 7.81
C ASP A 8 12.98 -10.02 7.92
N LEU A 9 13.42 -8.84 8.35
CA LEU A 9 12.56 -7.69 8.60
C LEU A 9 12.79 -6.63 7.52
N THR A 10 11.70 -6.20 6.88
CA THR A 10 11.74 -5.12 5.88
C THR A 10 11.96 -3.75 6.53
N HIS A 11 11.45 -3.56 7.74
CA HIS A 11 11.51 -2.33 8.52
C HIS A 11 11.97 -2.61 9.94
N GLU A 12 12.48 -1.60 10.63
CA GLU A 12 12.77 -1.74 12.05
C GLU A 12 11.48 -1.92 12.85
N CYS A 13 11.40 -3.00 13.62
CA CYS A 13 10.23 -3.33 14.43
C CYS A 13 10.66 -3.84 15.81
N PHE A 14 10.29 -3.10 16.86
CA PHE A 14 10.63 -3.47 18.25
C PHE A 14 9.78 -4.62 18.81
N VAL A 15 8.64 -4.95 18.18
CA VAL A 15 7.69 -5.96 18.70
C VAL A 15 8.36 -7.32 18.90
N TYR A 16 9.09 -7.79 17.89
CA TYR A 16 9.77 -9.08 17.94
C TYR A 16 10.85 -9.09 19.02
N GLU A 17 11.64 -8.02 19.10
CA GLU A 17 12.67 -7.87 20.15
C GLU A 17 12.05 -7.95 21.55
N ALA A 18 10.97 -7.20 21.80
CA ALA A 18 10.27 -7.18 23.08
C ALA A 18 9.68 -8.55 23.46
N ILE A 19 8.99 -9.22 22.52
CA ILE A 19 8.39 -10.53 22.77
C ILE A 19 9.47 -11.58 23.02
N ILE A 20 10.55 -11.57 22.23
CA ILE A 20 11.66 -12.51 22.39
C ILE A 20 12.35 -12.29 23.74
N HIS A 21 12.64 -11.04 24.12
CA HIS A 21 13.23 -10.73 25.43
C HIS A 21 12.35 -11.19 26.60
N LYS A 22 11.03 -11.01 26.49
CA LYS A 22 10.06 -11.48 27.48
C LYS A 22 10.03 -13.01 27.60
N LEU A 23 10.15 -13.72 26.48
CA LEU A 23 10.22 -15.19 26.48
C LEU A 23 11.51 -15.67 27.12
N ILE A 24 12.65 -15.10 26.72
CA ILE A 24 13.97 -15.43 27.26
C ILE A 24 14.00 -15.24 28.78
N SER A 25 13.46 -14.14 29.32
CA SER A 25 13.48 -13.89 30.77
C SER A 25 12.66 -14.88 31.59
N LYS A 26 11.73 -15.61 30.95
CA LYS A 26 10.90 -16.66 31.58
C LYS A 26 11.48 -18.06 31.39
N THR A 27 12.53 -18.22 30.59
CA THR A 27 13.13 -19.52 30.26
C THR A 27 14.57 -19.58 30.70
N ASN A 28 14.97 -20.65 31.40
CA ASN A 28 16.35 -20.82 31.87
C ASN A 28 17.25 -21.39 30.75
N THR A 29 17.39 -20.65 29.64
CA THR A 29 18.17 -21.06 28.46
C THR A 29 19.27 -20.06 28.18
N ASN A 30 20.48 -20.53 27.88
CA ASN A 30 21.55 -19.65 27.39
C ASN A 30 21.13 -19.11 26.02
N SER A 31 20.98 -17.79 25.88
CA SER A 31 20.45 -17.20 24.66
C SER A 31 21.11 -15.86 24.35
N LYS A 32 21.19 -15.54 23.06
CA LYS A 32 21.72 -14.27 22.56
C LYS A 32 20.85 -13.78 21.43
N LEU A 33 20.37 -12.55 21.53
CA LEU A 33 19.64 -11.87 20.46
C LEU A 33 20.58 -10.87 19.80
N ILE A 34 20.67 -10.89 18.47
CA ILE A 34 21.56 -10.03 17.68
C ILE A 34 20.75 -9.38 16.56
N LYS A 35 20.84 -8.06 16.43
CA LYS A 35 20.22 -7.33 15.31
C LYS A 35 21.29 -6.87 14.32
N SER A 36 21.09 -7.25 13.07
CA SER A 36 21.76 -6.67 11.91
C SER A 36 20.79 -5.71 11.19
N SER A 37 21.26 -4.97 10.18
CA SER A 37 20.44 -3.96 9.49
C SER A 37 19.19 -4.50 8.77
N LYS A 38 19.03 -5.82 8.63
CA LYS A 38 17.89 -6.47 7.96
C LYS A 38 17.38 -7.74 8.66
N ASN A 39 18.17 -8.31 9.57
CA ASN A 39 17.80 -9.55 10.25
C ASN A 39 17.90 -9.38 11.76
N LEU A 40 16.89 -9.90 12.46
CA LEU A 40 16.96 -10.21 13.88
C LEU A 40 17.30 -11.69 14.02
N CYS A 41 18.36 -12.02 14.75
CA CYS A 41 18.83 -13.38 14.95
C CYS A 41 18.80 -13.75 16.43
N LEU A 42 18.04 -14.78 16.79
CA LEU A 42 17.99 -15.35 18.14
C LEU A 42 18.78 -16.66 18.15
N TYR A 43 19.78 -16.75 19.02
CA TYR A 43 20.54 -17.95 19.31
C TYR A 43 20.10 -18.52 20.64
N ILE A 44 19.85 -19.82 20.70
CA ILE A 44 19.50 -20.53 21.93
C ILE A 44 20.35 -21.78 22.02
N GLU A 45 21.03 -21.90 23.16
CA GLU A 45 21.87 -23.03 23.48
C GLU A 45 21.27 -23.82 24.65
N ASN A 46 21.07 -25.10 24.41
CA ASN A 46 20.74 -26.07 25.46
C ASN A 46 21.28 -27.45 25.08
N GLU A 47 21.64 -28.25 26.07
CA GLU A 47 22.03 -29.65 25.87
C GLU A 47 20.83 -30.55 25.61
N ASP A 48 19.65 -30.22 26.16
CA ASP A 48 18.40 -30.97 25.98
C ASP A 48 17.61 -30.46 24.76
N GLU A 49 17.45 -31.33 23.77
CA GLU A 49 16.66 -31.07 22.56
C GLU A 49 15.17 -30.81 22.86
N ASN A 50 14.62 -31.39 23.92
CA ASN A 50 13.22 -31.19 24.29
C ASN A 50 12.96 -29.76 24.75
N ILE A 51 13.90 -29.17 25.51
CA ILE A 51 13.82 -27.77 25.94
C ILE A 51 13.85 -26.84 24.72
N LEU A 52 14.71 -27.12 23.74
CA LEU A 52 14.79 -26.35 22.50
C LEU A 52 13.51 -26.46 21.68
N LYS A 53 12.90 -27.63 21.61
CA LYS A 53 11.61 -27.85 20.93
C LYS A 53 10.45 -27.15 21.64
N GLU A 54 10.42 -27.21 22.96
CA GLU A 54 9.40 -26.53 23.77
C GLU A 54 9.53 -25.00 23.62
N PHE A 55 10.75 -24.47 23.67
CA PHE A 55 11.01 -23.06 23.41
C PHE A 55 10.54 -22.66 22.02
N SER A 56 10.90 -23.43 20.98
CA SER A 56 10.51 -23.16 19.59
C SER A 56 8.98 -23.06 19.45
N THR A 57 8.26 -23.98 20.12
CA THR A 57 6.79 -23.99 20.13
C THR A 57 6.24 -22.75 20.85
N LYS A 58 6.79 -22.40 22.01
CA LYS A 58 6.39 -21.19 22.77
C LYS A 58 6.65 -19.92 21.98
N LEU A 59 7.79 -19.81 21.32
CA LEU A 59 8.15 -18.69 20.47
C LEU A 59 7.17 -18.55 19.31
N SER A 60 6.94 -19.63 18.55
CA SER A 60 6.01 -19.63 17.42
C SER A 60 4.59 -19.21 17.82
N ASN A 61 4.13 -19.60 19.01
CA ASN A 61 2.79 -19.23 19.51
C ASN A 61 2.72 -17.79 20.05
N SER A 62 3.86 -17.15 20.32
CA SER A 62 3.91 -15.81 20.92
C SER A 62 4.15 -14.71 19.91
N LEU A 63 4.76 -15.02 18.76
CA LEU A 63 5.06 -14.04 17.72
C LEU A 63 3.80 -13.71 16.93
N PRO A 64 3.37 -12.44 16.88
CA PRO A 64 2.26 -12.04 16.04
C PRO A 64 2.66 -12.04 14.57
N LEU A 65 1.67 -12.01 13.69
CA LEU A 65 1.87 -11.61 12.31
C LEU A 65 2.27 -10.13 12.27
N SER A 66 3.21 -9.78 11.39
CA SER A 66 3.64 -8.40 11.16
C SER A 66 3.76 -8.14 9.68
N ILE A 67 3.36 -6.95 9.24
CA ILE A 67 3.58 -6.49 7.86
C ILE A 67 5.05 -6.23 7.54
N TYR A 68 5.91 -6.19 8.57
CA TYR A 68 7.35 -5.97 8.41
C TYR A 68 8.13 -7.29 8.31
N LEU A 69 7.54 -8.42 8.68
CA LEU A 69 8.20 -9.73 8.63
C LEU A 69 8.07 -10.35 7.24
N LYS A 70 9.20 -10.54 6.56
CA LYS A 70 9.25 -11.14 5.23
C LYS A 70 9.39 -12.67 5.28
N ASP A 71 10.30 -13.15 6.11
CA ASP A 71 10.61 -14.58 6.21
C ASP A 71 11.15 -14.94 7.60
N THR A 72 11.00 -16.22 7.98
CA THR A 72 11.54 -16.78 9.21
C THR A 72 12.24 -18.09 8.93
N GLN A 73 13.47 -18.25 9.43
CA GLN A 73 14.27 -19.45 9.22
C GLN A 73 14.80 -19.97 10.56
N VAL A 74 14.87 -21.29 10.69
CA VAL A 74 15.47 -21.96 11.86
C VAL A 74 16.53 -22.92 11.38
N GLN A 75 17.74 -22.83 11.92
CA GLN A 75 18.84 -23.71 11.58
C GLN A 75 19.69 -24.06 12.80
N ALA A 76 20.30 -25.24 12.80
CA ALA A 76 21.30 -25.61 13.79
C ALA A 76 22.64 -24.93 13.46
N THR A 77 23.33 -24.42 14.47
CA THR A 77 24.68 -23.84 14.33
C THR A 77 25.63 -24.40 15.38
N THR A 78 26.93 -24.28 15.15
CA THR A 78 27.96 -24.75 16.06
C THR A 78 28.52 -23.66 16.97
N LYS A 79 28.24 -22.38 16.69
CA LYS A 79 28.75 -21.24 17.46
C LYS A 79 27.75 -20.09 17.50
N ILE A 80 27.70 -19.41 18.64
CA ILE A 80 27.05 -18.11 18.79
C ILE A 80 28.06 -17.03 18.36
N PRO A 81 27.70 -16.08 17.48
CA PRO A 81 28.61 -15.00 17.10
C PRO A 81 29.01 -14.13 18.29
N ASP A 82 30.28 -13.67 18.31
CA ASP A 82 30.79 -12.81 19.38
C ASP A 82 30.24 -11.37 19.31
N ASP A 83 29.61 -10.96 18.20
CA ASP A 83 29.10 -9.60 18.01
C ASP A 83 28.24 -9.11 19.19
N GLU A 84 28.73 -8.07 19.88
CA GLU A 84 28.06 -7.40 20.99
C GLU A 84 27.38 -6.11 20.51
N LYS A 85 26.38 -6.22 19.61
CA LYS A 85 25.44 -5.10 19.49
C LYS A 85 24.47 -5.18 20.66
N LYS A 86 24.65 -4.30 21.66
CA LYS A 86 23.65 -4.10 22.70
C LYS A 86 22.33 -3.73 22.03
N LEU A 87 21.35 -4.63 22.14
CA LEU A 87 20.00 -4.34 21.73
C LEU A 87 19.39 -3.32 22.71
N PRO A 88 18.56 -2.39 22.23
CA PRO A 88 17.82 -1.52 23.11
C PRO A 88 16.96 -2.37 24.05
N THR A 89 17.19 -2.22 25.36
CA THR A 89 16.47 -2.95 26.42
C THR A 89 15.12 -2.30 26.77
N SER A 90 14.73 -1.26 26.04
CA SER A 90 13.50 -0.51 26.30
C SER A 90 12.93 0.03 24.99
N LYS A 91 11.60 0.17 24.97
CA LYS A 91 10.80 0.73 23.88
C LYS A 91 11.39 2.10 23.50
N THR A 92 11.84 2.28 22.26
CA THR A 92 12.05 3.63 21.73
C THR A 92 10.67 4.27 21.52
N ASN A 93 10.54 5.58 21.79
CA ASN A 93 9.27 6.32 21.69
C ASN A 93 8.61 6.25 20.29
N GLU A 94 9.34 5.76 19.28
CA GLU A 94 8.93 5.74 17.87
C GLU A 94 8.06 4.54 17.49
N ALA A 95 8.02 3.46 18.29
CA ALA A 95 7.22 2.27 18.00
C ALA A 95 5.92 2.22 18.81
N CYS A 96 5.02 3.18 18.55
CA CYS A 96 3.63 3.10 19.01
C CYS A 96 2.89 2.05 18.18
N ILE A 97 2.46 0.97 18.83
CA ILE A 97 1.86 -0.20 18.18
C ILE A 97 0.60 -0.58 18.93
N GLY A 98 -0.42 -1.00 18.19
CA GLY A 98 -1.69 -1.41 18.75
C GLY A 98 -1.57 -2.56 19.76
N PHE A 99 -2.62 -2.79 20.52
CA PHE A 99 -2.63 -3.77 21.62
C PHE A 99 -2.21 -5.19 21.17
N CYS A 100 -1.42 -5.87 22.02
CA CYS A 100 -1.04 -7.26 21.81
C CYS A 100 -2.15 -8.23 22.29
N PRO A 101 -2.14 -9.50 21.85
CA PRO A 101 -3.14 -10.49 22.24
C PRO A 101 -3.27 -10.70 23.76
N GLN A 102 -2.16 -10.56 24.51
CA GLN A 102 -2.19 -10.67 25.97
C GLN A 102 -2.98 -9.50 26.59
N CYS A 103 -2.66 -8.25 26.23
CA CYS A 103 -3.39 -7.08 26.71
C CYS A 103 -4.87 -7.18 26.35
N LEU A 104 -5.19 -7.71 25.16
CA LEU A 104 -6.55 -7.95 24.74
C LEU A 104 -7.30 -8.93 25.64
N THR A 105 -6.64 -10.01 26.08
CA THR A 105 -7.23 -10.98 27.01
C THR A 105 -7.57 -10.32 28.35
N GLU A 106 -6.63 -9.53 28.88
CA GLU A 106 -6.76 -8.82 30.16
C GLU A 106 -7.85 -7.74 30.13
N LEU A 107 -8.03 -7.05 29.00
CA LEU A 107 -9.11 -6.07 28.78
C LEU A 107 -10.50 -6.70 28.80
N ASN A 108 -10.59 -7.99 28.46
CA ASN A 108 -11.84 -8.73 28.31
C ASN A 108 -12.23 -9.56 29.54
N ASP A 109 -11.31 -9.79 30.47
CA ASP A 109 -11.57 -10.55 31.69
C ASP A 109 -12.18 -9.65 32.78
N GLU A 110 -13.45 -9.86 33.12
CA GLU A 110 -14.18 -9.08 34.12
C GLU A 110 -13.57 -9.11 35.52
N LYS A 111 -12.74 -10.12 35.81
CA LYS A 111 -12.05 -10.27 37.10
C LYS A 111 -10.67 -9.61 37.09
N HIS A 112 -10.16 -9.23 35.93
CA HIS A 112 -8.86 -8.62 35.81
C HIS A 112 -8.94 -7.12 36.12
N LYS A 113 -7.91 -6.57 36.78
CA LYS A 113 -7.86 -5.15 37.17
C LYS A 113 -7.98 -4.18 35.99
N ASP A 114 -7.56 -4.62 34.81
CA ASP A 114 -7.56 -3.83 33.57
C ASP A 114 -8.82 -4.06 32.71
N TYR A 115 -9.88 -4.68 33.25
CA TYR A 115 -11.15 -4.80 32.55
C TYR A 115 -11.68 -3.43 32.11
N PHE A 116 -11.85 -3.22 30.80
CA PHE A 116 -12.25 -1.94 30.22
C PHE A 116 -11.32 -0.75 30.57
N ASN A 117 -10.02 -1.01 30.80
CA ASN A 117 -9.04 0.04 30.99
C ASN A 117 -8.50 0.56 29.65
N ILE A 118 -8.91 1.77 29.24
CA ILE A 118 -8.49 2.40 27.97
C ILE A 118 -6.98 2.70 27.89
N PHE A 119 -6.29 2.68 29.03
CA PHE A 119 -4.84 2.95 29.12
C PHE A 119 -4.01 1.68 29.24
N LYS A 120 -4.59 0.51 28.93
CA LYS A 120 -3.86 -0.75 29.03
C LYS A 120 -2.72 -0.81 28.02
N GLU A 121 -1.51 -0.92 28.53
CA GLU A 121 -0.31 -1.20 27.75
C GLU A 121 0.62 -2.20 28.45
N CYS A 122 1.69 -2.60 27.75
CA CYS A 122 2.74 -3.47 28.26
C CYS A 122 4.07 -3.16 27.58
N GLU A 123 5.11 -3.92 27.90
CA GLU A 123 6.45 -3.81 27.31
C GLU A 123 6.49 -4.03 25.78
N VAL A 124 5.43 -4.61 25.19
CA VAL A 124 5.35 -4.94 23.75
C VAL A 124 4.49 -3.94 22.95
N CYS A 125 3.44 -3.38 23.54
CA CYS A 125 2.42 -2.61 22.81
C CYS A 125 1.99 -1.34 23.55
N GLY A 126 1.11 -0.54 22.96
CA GLY A 126 0.55 0.68 23.55
C GLY A 126 1.26 1.96 23.10
N TYR A 127 0.79 3.09 23.61
CA TYR A 127 1.14 4.43 23.13
C TYR A 127 1.90 5.28 24.17
N GLY A 128 2.32 4.67 25.30
CA GLY A 128 3.01 5.37 26.39
C GLY A 128 2.07 6.22 27.22
N LEU A 129 0.81 5.80 27.35
CA LEU A 129 -0.22 6.54 28.06
C LEU A 129 -0.10 6.27 29.57
N ASN A 130 0.59 7.15 30.29
CA ASN A 130 0.82 6.99 31.72
C ASN A 130 -0.37 7.48 32.55
N THR A 131 -1.27 6.58 32.94
CA THR A 131 -2.36 6.88 33.88
C THR A 131 -2.69 5.69 34.78
N THR A 132 -3.59 5.91 35.74
CA THR A 132 -4.05 4.87 36.67
C THR A 132 -5.13 3.98 36.04
N SER A 133 -4.98 2.67 36.22
CA SER A 133 -5.94 1.67 35.74
C SER A 133 -7.34 1.92 36.32
N THR A 134 -8.30 2.16 35.42
CA THR A 134 -9.70 2.49 35.74
C THR A 134 -10.61 1.80 34.73
N ASN A 135 -11.83 1.45 35.14
CA ASN A 135 -12.83 0.85 34.25
C ASN A 135 -13.68 1.93 33.58
N TYR A 136 -13.63 2.00 32.24
CA TYR A 136 -14.36 2.97 31.42
C TYR A 136 -15.62 2.41 30.75
N LYS A 137 -16.08 1.22 31.15
CA LYS A 137 -17.22 0.54 30.52
C LYS A 137 -18.49 1.41 30.45
N PRO A 138 -18.94 2.10 31.53
CA PRO A 138 -20.14 2.94 31.45
C PRO A 138 -20.00 4.08 30.43
N GLN A 139 -18.83 4.72 30.37
CA GLN A 139 -18.53 5.79 29.42
C GLN A 139 -18.55 5.26 27.99
N ILE A 140 -17.87 4.13 27.73
CA ILE A 140 -17.80 3.53 26.40
C ILE A 140 -19.18 3.05 25.92
N GLN A 141 -20.00 2.50 26.83
CA GLN A 141 -21.39 2.13 26.52
C GLN A 141 -22.23 3.35 26.15
N LYS A 142 -22.04 4.47 26.84
CA LYS A 142 -22.69 5.73 26.49
C LYS A 142 -22.25 6.22 25.10
N LEU A 143 -20.95 6.20 24.79
CA LEU A 143 -20.43 6.59 23.48
C LEU A 143 -21.02 5.71 22.36
N ALA A 144 -21.11 4.39 22.57
CA ALA A 144 -21.71 3.48 21.61
C ALA A 144 -23.21 3.79 21.37
N GLN A 145 -23.94 4.12 22.43
CA GLN A 145 -25.34 4.56 22.31
C GLN A 145 -25.46 5.91 21.60
N ASP A 146 -24.59 6.87 21.90
CA ASP A 146 -24.56 8.18 21.24
C ASP A 146 -24.32 8.03 19.72
N ILE A 147 -23.40 7.16 19.31
CA ILE A 147 -23.17 6.82 17.88
C ILE A 147 -24.40 6.17 17.26
N LYS A 148 -25.04 5.23 17.97
CA LYS A 148 -26.29 4.59 17.51
C LYS A 148 -27.41 5.61 17.30
N ASP A 149 -27.47 6.64 18.14
CA ASP A 149 -28.43 7.74 18.05
C ASP A 149 -28.05 8.76 16.95
N GLY A 150 -27.00 8.50 16.17
CA GLY A 150 -26.57 9.31 15.03
C GLY A 150 -25.68 10.49 15.40
N LYS A 151 -25.14 10.54 16.62
CA LYS A 151 -24.23 11.61 17.06
C LYS A 151 -22.82 11.38 16.54
N HIS A 152 -22.13 12.46 16.28
CA HIS A 152 -20.70 12.48 15.98
C HIS A 152 -19.91 12.72 17.26
N ILE A 153 -18.88 11.91 17.48
CA ILE A 153 -18.08 11.95 18.70
C ILE A 153 -16.64 12.30 18.35
N LYS A 154 -16.13 13.36 18.98
CA LYS A 154 -14.71 13.68 18.96
C LYS A 154 -13.98 12.83 20.00
N LEU A 155 -13.03 12.01 19.55
CA LEU A 155 -12.24 11.10 20.36
C LEU A 155 -10.76 11.49 20.30
N ASN A 156 -10.11 11.55 21.46
CA ASN A 156 -8.66 11.48 21.54
C ASN A 156 -8.22 10.01 21.62
N LEU A 157 -7.33 9.63 20.71
CA LEU A 157 -6.65 8.33 20.68
C LEU A 157 -5.19 8.52 21.07
N GLY A 158 -4.45 7.43 21.30
CA GLY A 158 -3.03 7.52 21.66
C GLY A 158 -2.16 8.24 20.61
N TYR A 159 -2.60 8.22 19.34
CA TYR A 159 -1.85 8.72 18.19
C TYR A 159 -2.46 9.94 17.48
N GLY A 160 -3.54 10.51 18.02
CA GLY A 160 -4.18 11.69 17.42
C GLY A 160 -5.62 11.89 17.86
N THR A 161 -6.25 12.93 17.30
CA THR A 161 -7.65 13.28 17.59
C THR A 161 -8.48 13.08 16.32
N PHE A 162 -9.64 12.46 16.47
CA PHE A 162 -10.50 12.04 15.37
C PHE A 162 -11.97 12.29 15.69
N ILE A 163 -12.79 12.36 14.66
CA ILE A 163 -14.25 12.33 14.80
C ILE A 163 -14.75 10.99 14.27
N VAL A 164 -15.62 10.33 15.02
CA VAL A 164 -16.23 9.05 14.65
C VAL A 164 -17.75 9.12 14.71
N GLY A 165 -18.41 8.26 13.95
CA GLY A 165 -19.86 8.13 13.95
C GLY A 165 -20.36 6.97 13.09
N ALA A 166 -21.67 6.77 13.09
CA ALA A 166 -22.31 5.78 12.23
C ALA A 166 -22.22 6.20 10.76
N LEU A 167 -22.04 5.22 9.87
CA LEU A 167 -22.08 5.46 8.43
C LEU A 167 -23.47 5.98 8.01
N SER A 168 -23.50 7.05 7.23
CA SER A 168 -24.73 7.64 6.69
C SER A 168 -24.42 8.45 5.42
N PRO A 169 -25.45 8.88 4.65
CA PRO A 169 -25.22 9.73 3.47
C PRO A 169 -24.47 11.04 3.75
N LYS A 170 -24.43 11.51 5.01
CA LYS A 170 -23.61 12.68 5.41
C LYS A 170 -22.11 12.45 5.21
N CYS A 171 -21.66 11.20 5.18
CA CYS A 171 -20.27 10.86 4.90
C CYS A 171 -19.82 11.31 3.49
N ASN A 172 -20.73 11.65 2.58
CA ASN A 172 -20.36 12.21 1.28
C ASN A 172 -19.87 13.67 1.37
N ASP A 173 -20.07 14.35 2.50
CA ASP A 173 -19.74 15.77 2.67
C ASP A 173 -18.29 15.99 3.16
N PHE A 174 -17.56 14.92 3.49
CA PHE A 174 -16.20 14.98 4.04
C PHE A 174 -15.39 13.73 3.71
N GLU A 175 -14.07 13.80 3.85
CA GLU A 175 -13.21 12.63 3.68
C GLU A 175 -13.27 11.75 4.93
N PHE A 176 -13.42 10.44 4.73
CA PHE A 176 -13.51 9.49 5.82
C PHE A 176 -12.89 8.15 5.46
N ASP A 177 -12.49 7.43 6.50
CA ASP A 177 -12.09 6.04 6.48
C ASP A 177 -13.07 5.21 7.31
N ILE A 178 -12.97 3.88 7.23
CA ILE A 178 -13.85 2.96 7.95
C ILE A 178 -13.05 2.14 8.96
N ILE A 179 -13.54 2.11 10.21
CA ILE A 179 -13.14 1.12 11.20
C ILE A 179 -14.14 -0.03 11.14
N THR A 180 -13.63 -1.23 10.89
CA THR A 180 -14.42 -2.47 10.93
C THR A 180 -14.28 -3.17 12.27
N TYR A 181 -15.36 -3.77 12.76
CA TYR A 181 -15.38 -4.52 14.02
C TYR A 181 -14.36 -5.66 14.02
N ASP A 182 -14.37 -6.47 12.96
CA ASP A 182 -13.42 -7.56 12.76
C ASP A 182 -13.11 -7.78 11.27
N LEU A 183 -12.28 -8.78 10.98
CA LEU A 183 -11.88 -9.14 9.63
C LEU A 183 -13.03 -9.74 8.80
N ALA A 184 -13.92 -10.51 9.43
CA ALA A 184 -15.05 -11.16 8.75
C ALA A 184 -16.08 -10.13 8.28
N VAL A 185 -16.30 -9.07 9.07
CA VAL A 185 -17.10 -7.92 8.67
C VAL A 185 -16.47 -7.19 7.48
N CYS A 186 -15.14 -7.04 7.47
CA CYS A 186 -14.43 -6.45 6.33
C CYS A 186 -14.65 -7.27 5.05
N GLU A 187 -14.51 -8.60 5.14
CA GLU A 187 -14.76 -9.54 4.04
C GLU A 187 -16.22 -9.50 3.57
N LYS A 188 -17.18 -9.35 4.48
CA LYS A 188 -18.60 -9.23 4.15
C LYS A 188 -18.89 -8.02 3.25
N TYR A 189 -18.22 -6.89 3.48
CA TYR A 189 -18.55 -5.59 2.89
C TYR A 189 -17.61 -5.13 1.76
N THR A 190 -16.53 -5.86 1.51
CA THR A 190 -15.51 -5.47 0.53
C THR A 190 -15.09 -6.65 -0.35
N ASN A 191 -14.31 -6.35 -1.38
CA ASN A 191 -13.63 -7.37 -2.21
C ASN A 191 -12.18 -7.59 -1.75
N ILE A 192 -11.96 -7.58 -0.43
CA ILE A 192 -10.64 -7.81 0.18
C ILE A 192 -10.10 -9.21 -0.18
N THR A 193 -8.82 -9.28 -0.53
CA THR A 193 -8.15 -10.55 -0.83
C THR A 193 -7.62 -11.21 0.44
N LYS A 194 -7.32 -12.53 0.37
CA LYS A 194 -6.74 -13.27 1.51
C LYS A 194 -5.45 -12.64 2.05
N HIS A 195 -4.59 -12.14 1.16
CA HIS A 195 -3.32 -11.52 1.57
C HIS A 195 -3.56 -10.17 2.27
N GLU A 196 -4.56 -9.40 1.83
CA GLU A 196 -4.97 -8.17 2.50
C GLU A 196 -5.62 -8.43 3.86
N VAL A 197 -6.44 -9.48 4.00
CA VAL A 197 -6.99 -9.89 5.31
C VAL A 197 -5.86 -10.19 6.30
N LEU A 198 -4.84 -10.93 5.86
CA LEU A 198 -3.66 -11.22 6.68
C LEU A 198 -2.92 -9.94 7.07
N ALA A 199 -2.64 -9.05 6.11
CA ALA A 199 -1.95 -7.78 6.40
C ALA A 199 -2.76 -6.89 7.37
N MET A 200 -4.08 -6.79 7.18
CA MET A 200 -4.98 -6.04 8.08
C MET A 200 -5.00 -6.62 9.50
N GLY A 201 -4.91 -7.95 9.62
CA GLY A 201 -4.83 -8.66 10.90
C GLY A 201 -3.46 -8.67 11.56
N ALA A 202 -2.42 -8.13 10.93
CA ALA A 202 -1.09 -7.98 11.51
C ALA A 202 -1.11 -7.04 12.73
N ILE A 203 -0.08 -7.12 13.58
CA ILE A 203 0.00 -6.32 14.81
C ILE A 203 -0.01 -4.80 14.55
N GLU A 204 0.51 -4.37 13.39
CA GLU A 204 0.51 -2.97 12.96
C GLU A 204 -0.87 -2.45 12.53
N LYS A 205 -1.79 -3.35 12.14
CA LYS A 205 -3.18 -3.04 11.73
C LYS A 205 -3.27 -1.89 10.72
N PRO A 206 -2.59 -2.02 9.55
CA PRO A 206 -2.55 -0.97 8.57
C PRO A 206 -3.94 -0.70 7.96
N PHE A 207 -4.13 0.52 7.48
CA PHE A 207 -5.16 0.82 6.51
C PHE A 207 -4.87 0.14 5.18
N ILE A 208 -5.92 -0.39 4.57
CA ILE A 208 -5.91 -0.92 3.21
C ILE A 208 -7.05 -0.25 2.44
N LYS A 209 -6.74 0.31 1.27
CA LYS A 209 -7.76 0.88 0.36
C LYS A 209 -8.47 -0.24 -0.38
N LEU A 210 -9.76 -0.39 -0.12
CA LEU A 210 -10.59 -1.49 -0.61
C LEU A 210 -11.79 -0.97 -1.39
N LYS A 211 -12.21 -1.77 -2.37
CA LYS A 211 -13.48 -1.59 -3.06
C LYS A 211 -14.62 -2.21 -2.25
N THR A 212 -15.66 -1.44 -2.00
CA THR A 212 -16.90 -1.91 -1.39
C THR A 212 -17.70 -2.78 -2.36
N ASN A 213 -18.42 -3.77 -1.81
CA ASN A 213 -19.21 -4.71 -2.60
C ASN A 213 -20.71 -4.36 -2.60
N LEU A 214 -21.54 -5.20 -3.23
CA LEU A 214 -22.99 -4.97 -3.29
C LEU A 214 -23.64 -4.94 -1.91
N THR A 215 -23.20 -5.79 -0.98
CA THR A 215 -23.73 -5.83 0.40
C THR A 215 -23.54 -4.49 1.09
N PHE A 216 -22.38 -3.85 0.92
CA PHE A 216 -22.14 -2.52 1.48
C PHE A 216 -23.09 -1.47 0.89
N LYS A 217 -23.27 -1.47 -0.44
CA LYS A 217 -24.16 -0.52 -1.11
C LYS A 217 -25.63 -0.68 -0.69
N GLN A 218 -26.04 -1.91 -0.38
CA GLN A 218 -27.39 -2.22 0.10
C GLN A 218 -27.61 -1.78 1.55
N ASP A 219 -26.65 -2.09 2.44
CA ASP A 219 -26.77 -1.80 3.88
C ASP A 219 -26.53 -0.30 4.18
N PHE A 220 -25.74 0.39 3.36
CA PHE A 220 -25.37 1.80 3.51
C PHE A 220 -25.76 2.63 2.27
N GLU A 221 -27.03 2.54 1.88
CA GLU A 221 -27.58 3.28 0.74
C GLU A 221 -27.31 4.78 0.86
N GLY A 222 -26.89 5.39 -0.25
CA GLY A 222 -26.61 6.82 -0.33
C GLY A 222 -25.18 7.22 0.02
N ILE A 223 -24.29 6.29 0.38
CA ILE A 223 -22.84 6.54 0.39
C ILE A 223 -22.29 6.31 -1.02
N ASN A 224 -21.72 7.33 -1.63
CA ASN A 224 -21.31 7.31 -3.04
C ASN A 224 -19.88 6.76 -3.25
N LYS A 225 -19.03 6.81 -2.23
CA LYS A 225 -17.62 6.42 -2.33
C LYS A 225 -17.48 4.90 -2.40
N GLU A 226 -16.90 4.39 -3.48
CA GLU A 226 -16.70 2.94 -3.66
C GLU A 226 -15.33 2.45 -3.19
N LEU A 227 -14.31 3.31 -3.25
CA LEU A 227 -12.95 3.01 -2.83
C LEU A 227 -12.62 3.76 -1.53
N ILE A 228 -12.56 3.03 -0.42
CA ILE A 228 -12.39 3.59 0.93
C ILE A 228 -11.27 2.84 1.65
N ARG A 229 -10.54 3.51 2.57
CA ARG A 229 -9.58 2.81 3.43
C ARG A 229 -10.31 2.16 4.61
N PHE A 230 -9.97 0.91 4.86
CA PHE A 230 -10.47 0.13 5.99
C PHE A 230 -9.31 -0.28 6.90
N LYS A 231 -9.56 -0.31 8.22
CA LYS A 231 -8.70 -1.00 9.18
C LYS A 231 -9.50 -1.58 10.35
N ILE A 232 -8.89 -2.51 11.07
CA ILE A 232 -9.38 -2.93 12.40
C ILE A 232 -8.85 -2.00 13.49
N SER A 233 -9.46 -2.03 14.68
CA SER A 233 -9.07 -1.17 15.80
C SER A 233 -7.62 -1.41 16.25
N ASP A 234 -6.78 -0.39 16.15
CA ASP A 234 -5.39 -0.34 16.62
C ASP A 234 -5.24 0.28 18.01
N ASP A 235 -6.15 1.17 18.39
CA ASP A 235 -6.24 1.74 19.74
C ASP A 235 -7.16 0.93 20.67
N VAL A 236 -6.87 0.93 21.97
CA VAL A 236 -7.68 0.23 22.99
C VAL A 236 -9.08 0.85 23.11
N LEU A 237 -9.20 2.19 23.06
CA LEU A 237 -10.50 2.88 23.09
C LEU A 237 -11.33 2.50 21.86
N LEU A 238 -10.72 2.52 20.67
CA LEU A 238 -11.41 2.10 19.45
C LEU A 238 -11.87 0.64 19.53
N TYR A 239 -11.04 -0.25 20.07
CA TYR A 239 -11.40 -1.65 20.24
C TYR A 239 -12.58 -1.86 21.19
N LEU A 240 -12.52 -1.26 22.38
CA LEU A 240 -13.60 -1.39 23.37
C LEU A 240 -14.90 -0.74 22.86
N LEU A 241 -14.80 0.40 22.17
CA LEU A 241 -15.93 1.05 21.52
C LEU A 241 -16.55 0.16 20.44
N SER A 242 -15.73 -0.41 19.56
CA SER A 242 -16.18 -1.34 18.51
C SER A 242 -16.89 -2.56 19.09
N LYS A 243 -16.42 -3.06 20.25
CA LYS A 243 -17.08 -4.15 20.99
C LYS A 243 -18.48 -3.78 21.51
N GLU A 244 -18.65 -2.59 22.09
CA GLU A 244 -19.98 -2.14 22.53
C GLU A 244 -20.90 -1.80 21.35
N LEU A 245 -20.37 -1.22 20.28
CA LEU A 245 -21.11 -0.96 19.02
C LEU A 245 -21.62 -2.26 18.39
N HIS A 246 -20.80 -3.32 18.38
CA HIS A 246 -21.22 -4.63 17.86
C HIS A 246 -22.43 -5.20 18.63
N ARG A 247 -22.51 -4.98 19.96
CA ARG A 247 -23.70 -5.36 20.76
C ARG A 247 -24.95 -4.60 20.37
N LEU A 248 -24.78 -3.43 19.76
CA LEU A 248 -25.85 -2.58 19.25
C LEU A 248 -26.13 -2.82 17.76
N ASP A 249 -25.56 -3.87 17.17
CA ASP A 249 -25.62 -4.22 15.73
C ASP A 249 -24.97 -3.19 14.79
N ILE A 250 -23.98 -2.45 15.31
CA ILE A 250 -23.16 -1.53 14.51
C ILE A 250 -21.79 -2.18 14.31
N GLN A 251 -21.49 -2.55 13.07
CA GLN A 251 -20.29 -3.32 12.71
C GLN A 251 -19.23 -2.49 11.99
N LEU A 252 -19.63 -1.34 11.41
CA LEU A 252 -18.78 -0.38 10.74
C LEU A 252 -19.06 1.03 11.29
N ILE A 253 -18.00 1.82 11.46
CA ILE A 253 -18.10 3.26 11.76
C ILE A 253 -17.17 4.04 10.84
N PHE A 254 -17.51 5.29 10.57
CA PHE A 254 -16.54 6.20 9.96
C PHE A 254 -15.58 6.74 11.01
N ILE A 255 -14.37 7.07 10.56
CA ILE A 255 -13.40 7.87 11.29
C ILE A 255 -12.84 8.94 10.35
N THR A 256 -12.67 10.16 10.84
CA THR A 256 -12.10 11.25 10.06
C THR A 256 -11.21 12.16 10.89
N LYS A 257 -10.22 12.78 10.23
CA LYS A 257 -9.42 13.90 10.75
C LYS A 257 -10.01 15.26 10.33
N ASP A 258 -10.99 15.27 9.43
CA ASP A 258 -11.64 16.49 8.99
C ASP A 258 -12.36 17.14 10.17
N ASP A 259 -12.28 18.48 10.23
CA ASP A 259 -12.94 19.27 11.26
C ASP A 259 -14.43 19.42 10.93
N ILE A 260 -15.20 18.38 11.24
CA ILE A 260 -16.65 18.34 11.09
C ILE A 260 -17.36 18.66 12.41
N ALA A 261 -18.65 19.02 12.34
CA ALA A 261 -19.45 19.22 13.54
C ALA A 261 -19.55 17.91 14.36
N PHE A 262 -19.38 18.04 15.69
CA PHE A 262 -19.49 16.96 16.65
C PHE A 262 -20.41 17.34 17.82
N ASP A 263 -21.08 16.34 18.40
CA ASP A 263 -22.06 16.51 19.48
C ASP A 263 -21.46 16.25 20.86
N THR A 264 -20.43 15.41 20.93
CA THR A 264 -19.83 14.94 22.18
C THR A 264 -18.32 14.82 22.05
N VAL A 265 -17.61 15.07 23.15
CA VAL A 265 -16.15 14.94 23.24
C VAL A 265 -15.83 13.89 24.31
N PHE A 266 -14.88 13.02 24.00
CA PHE A 266 -14.25 12.12 24.97
C PHE A 266 -12.74 12.41 25.02
N ASP A 267 -12.30 13.07 26.08
CA ASP A 267 -10.98 13.69 26.24
C ASP A 267 -10.14 13.09 27.38
N GLU A 268 -10.47 11.87 27.81
CA GLU A 268 -9.70 11.15 28.85
C GLU A 268 -8.26 10.83 28.42
N ILE A 269 -8.02 10.73 27.10
CA ILE A 269 -6.69 10.49 26.52
C ILE A 269 -6.09 11.82 26.08
N ASN A 270 -4.85 12.07 26.47
CA ASN A 270 -4.02 13.13 25.88
C ASN A 270 -3.10 12.49 24.84
N PRO A 271 -3.29 12.76 23.54
CA PRO A 271 -2.45 12.18 22.49
C PRO A 271 -0.98 12.56 22.74
N THR A 272 -0.09 11.57 22.76
CA THR A 272 1.34 11.79 23.03
C THR A 272 2.07 12.32 21.80
N GLN A 273 1.51 12.06 20.62
CA GLN A 273 2.01 12.49 19.31
C GLN A 273 0.90 12.39 18.27
N ASN A 274 1.05 13.14 17.18
CA ASN A 274 0.20 13.01 15.99
C ASN A 274 0.93 12.12 14.98
N ILE A 275 0.57 10.84 14.94
CA ILE A 275 1.17 9.84 14.05
C ILE A 275 0.22 9.61 12.89
N GLU A 276 0.73 9.64 11.67
CA GLU A 276 -0.04 9.15 10.53
C GLU A 276 -0.20 7.63 10.63
N PRO A 277 -1.44 7.11 10.60
CA PRO A 277 -1.69 5.69 10.57
C PRO A 277 -0.95 5.00 9.42
N ILE A 278 -0.49 3.78 9.65
CA ILE A 278 0.18 2.99 8.61
C ILE A 278 -0.84 2.65 7.53
N GLU A 279 -0.48 2.84 6.27
CA GLU A 279 -1.25 2.41 5.11
C GLU A 279 -0.37 1.55 4.21
N CYS A 280 -0.93 0.47 3.66
CA CYS A 280 -0.19 -0.43 2.79
C CYS A 280 -0.97 -0.95 1.60
N ILE A 281 -0.22 -1.49 0.64
CA ILE A 281 -0.69 -2.19 -0.55
C ILE A 281 -0.09 -3.59 -0.50
N VAL A 282 -0.91 -4.58 -0.81
CA VAL A 282 -0.57 -5.97 -0.59
C VAL A 282 -0.71 -6.74 -1.89
N SER A 283 0.32 -7.51 -2.23
CA SER A 283 0.27 -8.58 -3.21
C SER A 283 0.41 -9.93 -2.50
N ALA A 284 0.37 -11.02 -3.25
CA ALA A 284 0.65 -12.34 -2.70
C ALA A 284 2.13 -12.56 -2.32
N GLN A 285 3.05 -11.68 -2.71
CA GLN A 285 4.50 -11.83 -2.48
C GLN A 285 5.12 -10.71 -1.65
N ASP A 286 4.60 -9.49 -1.76
CA ASP A 286 5.20 -8.29 -1.17
C ASP A 286 4.13 -7.39 -0.56
N ILE A 287 4.54 -6.62 0.47
CA ILE A 287 3.77 -5.55 1.07
C ILE A 287 4.54 -4.25 0.87
N LEU A 288 3.85 -3.21 0.41
CA LEU A 288 4.38 -1.86 0.26
C LEU A 288 3.70 -0.91 1.22
N LEU A 289 4.48 -0.10 1.95
CA LEU A 289 3.91 1.00 2.74
C LEU A 289 3.78 2.24 1.86
N ILE A 290 2.65 2.93 1.94
CA ILE A 290 2.39 4.13 1.13
C ILE A 290 3.43 5.22 1.41
N LYS A 291 3.83 5.38 2.68
CA LYS A 291 4.86 6.35 3.08
C LYS A 291 6.20 6.13 2.37
N ASP A 292 6.53 4.89 2.01
CA ASP A 292 7.81 4.56 1.38
C ASP A 292 7.84 4.90 -0.12
N LEU A 293 6.67 5.16 -0.72
CA LEU A 293 6.54 5.52 -2.12
C LEU A 293 6.79 7.01 -2.36
N GLN A 294 6.72 7.80 -1.30
CA GLN A 294 6.90 9.24 -1.33
C GLN A 294 8.38 9.61 -1.32
N THR A 295 8.78 10.51 -2.22
CA THR A 295 10.13 11.06 -2.23
C THR A 295 10.16 12.46 -2.81
N ASP A 296 10.89 13.35 -2.14
CA ASP A 296 11.20 14.69 -2.66
C ASP A 296 12.47 14.71 -3.52
N LYS A 297 13.22 13.59 -3.57
CA LYS A 297 14.45 13.47 -4.35
C LYS A 297 14.11 13.31 -5.82
N ASN A 298 14.98 13.81 -6.70
CA ASN A 298 14.90 13.40 -8.09
C ASN A 298 15.20 11.89 -8.21
N TYR A 299 14.66 11.25 -9.24
CA TYR A 299 14.71 9.79 -9.35
C TYR A 299 16.12 9.22 -9.56
N VAL A 300 17.08 9.99 -10.05
CA VAL A 300 18.48 9.55 -10.18
C VAL A 300 19.13 9.46 -8.80
N GLU A 301 18.96 10.48 -7.97
CA GLU A 301 19.41 10.49 -6.57
C GLU A 301 18.68 9.44 -5.74
N TYR A 302 17.37 9.30 -5.95
CA TYR A 302 16.57 8.30 -5.28
C TYR A 302 17.06 6.90 -5.63
N PHE A 303 17.25 6.59 -6.92
CA PHE A 303 17.79 5.32 -7.38
C PHE A 303 19.16 5.04 -6.79
N SER A 304 20.07 6.01 -6.84
CA SER A 304 21.42 5.90 -6.25
C SER A 304 21.37 5.53 -4.77
N SER A 305 20.47 6.17 -4.01
CA SER A 305 20.28 5.85 -2.59
C SER A 305 19.76 4.43 -2.34
N LYS A 306 18.93 3.89 -3.25
CA LYS A 306 18.45 2.50 -3.17
C LYS A 306 19.53 1.50 -3.56
N LEU A 307 20.40 1.83 -4.51
CA LEU A 307 21.58 1.00 -4.81
C LEU A 307 22.48 0.85 -3.57
N ASP A 308 22.66 1.93 -2.80
CA ASP A 308 23.40 1.89 -1.53
C ASP A 308 22.65 1.07 -0.47
N LYS A 309 21.37 1.38 -0.22
CA LYS A 309 20.54 0.68 0.77
C LYS A 309 20.48 -0.83 0.53
N TYR A 310 20.43 -1.25 -0.73
CA TYR A 310 20.38 -2.65 -1.13
C TYR A 310 21.75 -3.27 -1.41
N LYS A 311 22.84 -2.51 -1.30
CA LYS A 311 24.23 -2.94 -1.56
C LYS A 311 24.40 -3.53 -2.97
N LEU A 312 23.82 -2.87 -3.98
CA LEU A 312 23.74 -3.35 -5.36
C LEU A 312 24.78 -2.73 -6.30
N LYS A 313 25.68 -1.87 -5.80
CA LYS A 313 26.70 -1.18 -6.62
C LYS A 313 27.73 -2.09 -7.30
N LYS A 314 27.69 -3.40 -7.07
CA LYS A 314 28.60 -4.39 -7.70
C LYS A 314 28.00 -5.08 -8.92
N GLU A 315 26.75 -4.81 -9.25
CA GLU A 315 25.99 -5.52 -10.28
C GLU A 315 25.42 -4.52 -11.29
N THR A 316 24.93 -5.01 -12.43
CA THR A 316 24.14 -4.18 -13.35
C THR A 316 22.69 -4.19 -12.91
N VAL A 317 22.14 -3.00 -12.64
CA VAL A 317 20.81 -2.84 -12.03
C VAL A 317 19.95 -1.90 -12.87
N ALA A 318 18.72 -2.31 -13.15
CA ALA A 318 17.72 -1.43 -13.74
C ALA A 318 16.90 -0.73 -12.65
N GLY A 319 16.68 0.57 -12.79
CA GLY A 319 15.78 1.36 -11.95
C GLY A 319 14.53 1.73 -12.74
N VAL A 320 13.35 1.21 -12.37
CA VAL A 320 12.08 1.55 -13.00
C VAL A 320 11.40 2.64 -12.17
N CYS A 321 11.40 3.88 -12.68
CA CYS A 321 10.88 5.05 -12.00
C CYS A 321 9.46 5.38 -12.49
N LEU A 322 8.47 5.22 -11.63
CA LEU A 322 7.05 5.40 -11.94
C LEU A 322 6.41 6.43 -11.01
N SER A 323 6.20 7.64 -11.52
CA SER A 323 5.67 8.78 -10.76
C SER A 323 4.43 9.40 -11.37
N LYS A 324 3.48 9.81 -10.52
CA LYS A 324 2.35 10.67 -10.88
C LYS A 324 2.77 12.11 -11.13
N LYS A 325 3.87 12.57 -10.50
CA LYS A 325 4.27 13.98 -10.48
C LYS A 325 5.49 14.30 -11.33
N THR A 326 6.43 13.36 -11.52
CA THR A 326 7.68 13.65 -12.24
C THR A 326 7.95 12.70 -13.40
N THR A 327 9.07 12.89 -14.10
CA THR A 327 9.50 12.05 -15.21
C THR A 327 9.50 10.57 -14.83
N ASN A 328 8.91 9.76 -15.71
CA ASN A 328 8.91 8.31 -15.63
C ASN A 328 9.90 7.75 -16.65
N SER A 329 10.77 6.85 -16.22
CA SER A 329 11.83 6.28 -17.06
C SER A 329 12.37 4.96 -16.51
N VAL A 330 13.12 4.25 -17.34
CA VAL A 330 13.99 3.17 -16.89
C VAL A 330 15.42 3.68 -16.90
N LEU A 331 16.04 3.69 -15.72
CA LEU A 331 17.44 3.98 -15.47
C LEU A 331 18.25 2.68 -15.50
N LEU A 332 19.51 2.76 -15.86
CA LEU A 332 20.46 1.66 -15.81
C LEU A 332 21.68 2.09 -15.02
N TYR A 333 22.04 1.32 -14.00
CA TYR A 333 23.29 1.47 -13.28
C TYR A 333 24.29 0.41 -13.73
N GLN A 334 25.49 0.85 -14.09
CA GLN A 334 26.65 0.02 -14.35
C GLN A 334 27.87 0.63 -13.65
N ASP A 335 28.67 -0.18 -12.96
CA ASP A 335 29.84 0.28 -12.19
C ASP A 335 30.77 1.21 -13.01
N LYS A 336 31.00 0.88 -14.29
CA LYS A 336 31.86 1.66 -15.19
C LYS A 336 31.25 2.97 -15.70
N PHE A 337 29.93 3.04 -15.84
CA PHE A 337 29.24 4.13 -16.55
C PHE A 337 28.33 4.97 -15.64
N GLY A 338 28.18 4.58 -14.37
CA GLY A 338 27.25 5.21 -13.45
C GLY A 338 25.79 4.93 -13.84
N ILE A 339 24.93 5.91 -13.58
CA ILE A 339 23.50 5.85 -13.87
C ILE A 339 23.22 6.54 -15.20
N VAL A 340 22.58 5.84 -16.13
CA VAL A 340 22.15 6.38 -17.44
C VAL A 340 20.66 6.13 -17.67
N GLU A 341 19.98 7.03 -18.38
CA GLU A 341 18.60 6.81 -18.81
C GLU A 341 18.57 5.84 -20.01
N SER A 342 17.87 4.72 -19.85
CA SER A 342 17.80 3.65 -20.84
C SER A 342 16.51 3.72 -21.70
N LEU A 343 15.40 4.16 -21.11
CA LEU A 343 14.11 4.33 -21.76
C LEU A 343 13.35 5.48 -21.11
N CYS A 344 12.81 6.40 -21.90
CA CYS A 344 12.05 7.55 -21.39
C CYS A 344 10.59 7.51 -21.86
N PHE A 345 9.62 7.72 -20.98
CA PHE A 345 8.20 7.64 -21.33
C PHE A 345 7.67 8.98 -21.83
N LYS A 346 8.35 9.60 -22.81
CA LYS A 346 7.98 10.93 -23.34
C LYS A 346 6.91 10.84 -24.42
N ILE A 347 6.12 11.91 -24.53
CA ILE A 347 5.26 12.16 -25.67
C ILE A 347 5.89 13.20 -26.59
N GLU A 348 5.91 12.91 -27.89
CA GLU A 348 6.52 13.80 -28.89
C GLU A 348 5.54 14.88 -29.37
N GLN A 349 4.25 14.56 -29.35
CA GLN A 349 3.14 15.43 -29.72
C GLN A 349 2.86 16.48 -28.64
N ASP A 350 2.16 17.54 -29.02
CA ASP A 350 1.81 18.71 -28.20
C ASP A 350 0.30 19.00 -28.19
N SER A 351 -0.49 18.20 -28.90
CA SER A 351 -1.95 18.36 -28.99
C SER A 351 -2.63 17.07 -29.41
N ILE A 352 -3.92 16.97 -29.11
CA ILE A 352 -4.76 15.86 -29.59
C ILE A 352 -4.86 15.88 -31.12
N ALA A 353 -4.93 17.06 -31.73
CA ALA A 353 -4.87 17.20 -33.19
C ALA A 353 -3.59 16.59 -33.78
N SER A 354 -2.41 16.88 -33.21
CA SER A 354 -1.15 16.33 -33.72
C SER A 354 -1.04 14.81 -33.51
N ILE A 355 -1.66 14.26 -32.47
CA ILE A 355 -1.83 12.80 -32.31
C ILE A 355 -2.69 12.22 -33.43
N PHE A 356 -3.88 12.79 -33.70
CA PHE A 356 -4.74 12.29 -34.77
C PHE A 356 -4.09 12.36 -36.15
N GLU A 357 -3.36 13.43 -36.46
CA GLU A 357 -2.60 13.54 -37.71
C GLU A 357 -1.47 12.51 -37.78
N ALA A 358 -0.73 12.28 -36.69
CA ALA A 358 0.29 11.24 -36.65
C ALA A 358 -0.29 9.83 -36.86
N ILE A 359 -1.48 9.54 -36.31
CA ILE A 359 -2.20 8.28 -36.58
C ILE A 359 -2.59 8.18 -38.06
N LYS A 360 -3.16 9.23 -38.66
CA LYS A 360 -3.52 9.22 -40.09
C LYS A 360 -2.31 8.95 -40.98
N ASN A 361 -1.17 9.56 -40.64
CA ASN A 361 0.08 9.46 -41.40
C ASN A 361 0.82 8.14 -41.19
N SER A 362 0.43 7.29 -40.24
CA SER A 362 1.12 6.02 -40.01
C SER A 362 0.93 5.03 -41.16
N ASP A 363 -0.31 4.86 -41.62
CA ASP A 363 -0.68 3.99 -42.75
C ASP A 363 -2.16 4.19 -43.16
N LYS A 364 -2.59 3.47 -44.21
CA LYS A 364 -4.00 3.49 -44.68
C LYS A 364 -4.99 3.05 -43.60
N SER A 365 -4.59 2.16 -42.70
CA SER A 365 -5.42 1.69 -41.59
C SER A 365 -5.64 2.81 -40.58
N GLY A 366 -4.59 3.57 -40.23
CA GLY A 366 -4.65 4.73 -39.35
C GLY A 366 -5.58 5.83 -39.86
N THR A 367 -5.54 6.13 -41.16
CA THR A 367 -6.52 7.06 -41.77
C THR A 367 -7.97 6.57 -41.60
N LYS A 368 -8.22 5.28 -41.84
CA LYS A 368 -9.55 4.67 -41.67
C LYS A 368 -9.99 4.69 -40.21
N LEU A 369 -9.08 4.43 -39.28
CA LEU A 369 -9.32 4.43 -37.84
C LEU A 369 -9.82 5.79 -37.35
N VAL A 370 -9.09 6.87 -37.65
CA VAL A 370 -9.47 8.22 -37.21
C VAL A 370 -10.82 8.62 -37.82
N ARG A 371 -11.07 8.29 -39.09
CA ARG A 371 -12.36 8.54 -39.74
C ARG A 371 -13.52 7.79 -39.04
N ASN A 372 -13.32 6.51 -38.73
CA ASN A 372 -14.33 5.71 -38.04
C ASN A 372 -14.60 6.25 -36.62
N TYR A 373 -13.55 6.67 -35.92
CA TYR A 373 -13.66 7.30 -34.61
C TYR A 373 -14.45 8.61 -34.68
N GLN A 374 -14.10 9.52 -35.62
CA GLN A 374 -14.84 10.76 -35.86
C GLN A 374 -16.34 10.53 -36.14
N ASN A 375 -16.66 9.49 -36.90
CA ASN A 375 -18.04 9.17 -37.24
C ASN A 375 -18.82 8.59 -36.04
N SER A 376 -18.17 7.74 -35.24
CA SER A 376 -18.82 7.02 -34.14
C SER A 376 -18.91 7.85 -32.85
N PHE A 377 -17.94 8.75 -32.65
CA PHE A 377 -17.79 9.57 -31.44
C PHE A 377 -17.61 11.06 -31.81
N LYS A 378 -18.53 11.56 -32.64
CA LYS A 378 -18.44 12.92 -33.22
C LYS A 378 -18.34 14.03 -32.19
N ASP A 379 -19.13 13.95 -31.12
CA ASP A 379 -19.18 14.99 -30.09
C ASP A 379 -17.86 15.00 -29.31
N ILE A 380 -17.41 13.83 -28.85
CA ILE A 380 -16.13 13.64 -28.18
C ILE A 380 -14.99 14.18 -29.05
N TYR A 381 -14.93 13.79 -30.33
CA TYR A 381 -13.90 14.25 -31.25
C TYR A 381 -13.85 15.77 -31.38
N ASN A 382 -15.01 16.42 -31.53
CA ASN A 382 -15.08 17.88 -31.66
C ASN A 382 -14.67 18.59 -30.38
N ASP A 383 -14.99 18.02 -29.22
CA ASP A 383 -14.69 18.61 -27.92
C ASP A 383 -13.20 18.55 -27.56
N ILE A 384 -12.49 17.52 -28.04
CA ILE A 384 -11.09 17.25 -27.65
C ILE A 384 -10.04 17.66 -28.69
N LYS A 385 -10.40 17.80 -29.97
CA LYS A 385 -9.41 17.98 -31.05
C LYS A 385 -8.50 19.20 -30.87
N GLU A 386 -9.02 20.27 -30.26
CA GLU A 386 -8.28 21.52 -30.02
C GLU A 386 -7.47 21.52 -28.71
N ILE A 387 -7.53 20.44 -27.92
CA ILE A 387 -6.76 20.33 -26.68
C ILE A 387 -5.27 20.30 -27.03
N LYS A 388 -4.54 21.26 -26.46
CA LYS A 388 -3.08 21.37 -26.50
C LYS A 388 -2.52 21.10 -25.13
N PHE A 389 -1.28 20.64 -25.08
CA PHE A 389 -0.57 20.39 -23.84
C PHE A 389 0.89 20.78 -23.97
N ASP A 390 1.41 21.35 -22.89
CA ASP A 390 2.81 21.74 -22.81
C ASP A 390 3.70 20.50 -22.63
N ARG A 391 4.68 20.34 -23.50
CA ARG A 391 5.67 19.25 -23.45
C ARG A 391 6.70 19.46 -22.33
N GLN A 392 6.84 20.69 -21.85
CA GLN A 392 7.78 21.06 -20.78
C GLN A 392 7.14 21.07 -19.39
N ASP A 393 5.83 20.84 -19.30
CA ASP A 393 5.14 20.82 -18.03
C ASP A 393 5.57 19.60 -17.20
N THR A 394 6.33 19.87 -16.15
CA THR A 394 6.88 18.90 -15.20
C THR A 394 6.02 18.72 -13.95
N SER A 395 4.82 19.33 -13.89
CA SER A 395 3.91 19.17 -12.75
C SER A 395 3.15 17.83 -12.75
N ILE A 396 3.15 17.16 -13.90
CA ILE A 396 2.53 15.85 -14.13
C ILE A 396 3.57 14.87 -14.67
N GLY A 397 3.58 13.67 -14.13
CA GLY A 397 4.45 12.60 -14.60
C GLY A 397 4.05 12.11 -15.99
N ASN A 398 5.06 11.82 -16.82
CA ASN A 398 4.81 11.52 -18.23
C ASN A 398 3.91 10.28 -18.46
N LEU A 399 3.98 9.27 -17.59
CA LEU A 399 3.09 8.10 -17.71
C LEU A 399 1.63 8.46 -17.41
N LEU A 400 1.39 9.23 -16.34
CA LEU A 400 0.06 9.75 -16.01
C LEU A 400 -0.46 10.66 -17.14
N ARG A 401 0.41 11.46 -17.75
CA ARG A 401 0.10 12.28 -18.93
C ARG A 401 -0.35 11.43 -20.12
N ILE A 402 0.37 10.34 -20.43
CA ILE A 402 0.00 9.40 -21.50
C ILE A 402 -1.37 8.79 -21.19
N TRP A 403 -1.61 8.32 -19.97
CA TRP A 403 -2.89 7.76 -19.55
C TRP A 403 -4.03 8.78 -19.58
N GLY A 404 -3.78 10.04 -19.21
CA GLY A 404 -4.77 11.10 -19.31
C GLY A 404 -5.16 11.42 -20.75
N ILE A 405 -4.19 11.41 -21.67
CA ILE A 405 -4.47 11.55 -23.11
C ILE A 405 -5.33 10.38 -23.61
N VAL A 406 -5.01 9.16 -23.19
CA VAL A 406 -5.84 7.99 -23.50
C VAL A 406 -7.25 8.19 -22.96
N ALA A 407 -7.43 8.56 -21.69
CA ALA A 407 -8.74 8.78 -21.09
C ALA A 407 -9.58 9.83 -21.84
N ILE A 408 -8.95 10.95 -22.22
CA ILE A 408 -9.59 12.01 -23.04
C ILE A 408 -10.01 11.46 -24.40
N VAL A 409 -9.11 10.77 -25.11
CA VAL A 409 -9.40 10.20 -26.44
C VAL A 409 -10.45 9.09 -26.37
N LEU A 410 -10.52 8.31 -25.30
CA LEU A 410 -11.54 7.27 -25.16
C LEU A 410 -12.89 7.83 -24.68
N GLY A 411 -12.91 9.08 -24.20
CA GLY A 411 -14.10 9.77 -23.73
C GLY A 411 -14.55 9.31 -22.34
N TYR A 412 -13.61 9.01 -21.45
CA TYR A 412 -13.91 8.58 -20.08
C TYR A 412 -14.24 9.75 -19.15
N THR A 413 -13.92 10.97 -19.56
CA THR A 413 -14.23 12.19 -18.81
C THR A 413 -14.49 13.34 -19.76
N THR A 414 -15.33 14.28 -19.33
CA THR A 414 -15.51 15.59 -19.99
C THR A 414 -14.45 16.61 -19.56
N ASN A 415 -13.66 16.26 -18.54
CA ASN A 415 -12.58 17.10 -18.05
C ASN A 415 -11.41 17.15 -19.03
N LYS A 416 -11.02 18.37 -19.41
CA LYS A 416 -9.94 18.62 -20.38
C LYS A 416 -8.55 18.69 -19.74
N ASN A 417 -8.48 18.71 -18.41
CA ASN A 417 -7.22 18.65 -17.68
C ASN A 417 -6.65 17.21 -17.76
N ILE A 418 -5.45 17.08 -18.33
CA ILE A 418 -4.82 15.78 -18.57
C ILE A 418 -4.47 15.03 -17.28
N ALA A 419 -4.07 15.72 -16.22
CA ALA A 419 -3.77 15.08 -14.93
C ALA A 419 -5.03 14.45 -14.35
N GLN A 420 -6.13 15.22 -14.30
CA GLN A 420 -7.41 14.74 -13.79
C GLN A 420 -7.99 13.62 -14.66
N ALA A 421 -7.82 13.69 -15.99
CA ALA A 421 -8.20 12.59 -16.87
C ALA A 421 -7.35 11.31 -16.65
N GLY A 422 -6.07 11.47 -16.30
CA GLY A 422 -5.20 10.36 -15.92
C GLY A 422 -5.67 9.67 -14.65
N GLU A 423 -6.09 10.44 -13.64
CA GLU A 423 -6.68 9.91 -12.41
C GLU A 423 -7.99 9.15 -12.69
N VAL A 424 -8.85 9.63 -13.59
CA VAL A 424 -10.05 8.89 -14.02
C VAL A 424 -9.70 7.51 -14.61
N LEU A 425 -8.60 7.41 -15.37
CA LEU A 425 -8.13 6.11 -15.86
C LEU A 425 -7.68 5.21 -14.72
N ILE A 426 -6.98 5.76 -13.71
CA ILE A 426 -6.56 5.04 -12.50
C ILE A 426 -7.78 4.59 -11.67
N GLU A 427 -8.78 5.45 -11.48
CA GLU A 427 -10.03 5.12 -10.78
C GLU A 427 -10.73 3.95 -11.47
N ASN A 428 -10.88 4.00 -12.80
CA ASN A 428 -11.45 2.91 -13.58
C ASN A 428 -10.70 1.58 -13.35
N ILE A 429 -9.38 1.62 -13.18
CA ILE A 429 -8.57 0.42 -12.91
C ILE A 429 -8.80 -0.10 -11.50
N LEU A 430 -8.82 0.78 -10.51
CA LEU A 430 -9.07 0.42 -9.12
C LEU A 430 -10.49 -0.11 -8.92
N GLU A 431 -11.42 0.31 -9.77
CA GLU A 431 -12.80 -0.18 -9.79
C GLU A 431 -12.99 -1.48 -10.57
N PHE A 432 -12.08 -1.83 -11.48
CA PHE A 432 -12.20 -3.03 -12.29
C PHE A 432 -12.12 -4.31 -11.43
N GLN A 433 -13.00 -5.26 -11.70
CA GLN A 433 -13.11 -6.53 -10.94
C GLN A 433 -12.84 -7.77 -11.80
N GLY A 434 -12.47 -7.58 -13.06
CA GLY A 434 -12.04 -8.69 -13.92
C GLY A 434 -10.54 -8.95 -13.81
N ASP A 435 -10.09 -10.01 -14.48
CA ASP A 435 -8.69 -10.45 -14.40
C ASP A 435 -7.86 -10.08 -15.63
N LYS A 436 -8.50 -9.67 -16.73
CA LYS A 436 -7.85 -9.41 -18.02
C LYS A 436 -8.46 -8.24 -18.76
N GLY A 437 -7.59 -7.47 -19.41
CA GLY A 437 -7.98 -6.45 -20.37
C GLY A 437 -7.56 -6.81 -21.79
N PRO A 438 -8.04 -6.07 -22.80
CA PRO A 438 -7.53 -6.18 -24.16
C PRO A 438 -6.06 -5.75 -24.23
N ARG A 439 -5.29 -6.36 -25.13
CA ARG A 439 -3.87 -6.05 -25.33
C ARG A 439 -3.69 -4.75 -26.13
N VAL A 440 -3.28 -3.68 -25.45
CA VAL A 440 -2.94 -2.38 -26.04
C VAL A 440 -1.46 -2.35 -26.44
N ASP A 441 -1.14 -1.83 -27.62
CA ASP A 441 0.23 -1.84 -28.12
C ASP A 441 1.12 -0.76 -27.45
N TYR A 442 2.00 -1.19 -26.55
CA TYR A 442 3.15 -0.41 -26.09
C TYR A 442 4.42 -0.85 -26.86
N LYS A 443 5.07 0.08 -27.57
CA LYS A 443 6.27 -0.18 -28.39
C LYS A 443 7.34 0.90 -28.16
N ILE A 444 8.58 0.61 -28.55
CA ILE A 444 9.70 1.55 -28.47
C ILE A 444 10.01 2.13 -29.84
N VAL A 445 10.11 3.45 -29.91
CA VAL A 445 10.71 4.15 -31.05
C VAL A 445 12.23 4.04 -30.93
N LYS A 446 12.84 3.19 -31.77
CA LYS A 446 14.25 2.79 -31.65
C LYS A 446 15.24 3.97 -31.62
N ASN A 447 14.99 5.01 -32.40
CA ASN A 447 15.91 6.15 -32.55
C ASN A 447 15.95 7.04 -31.30
N THR A 448 14.80 7.25 -30.66
CA THR A 448 14.63 8.13 -29.50
C THR A 448 14.64 7.39 -28.18
N LYS A 449 14.51 6.05 -28.20
CA LYS A 449 14.28 5.20 -27.02
C LYS A 449 13.12 5.74 -26.17
N THR A 450 12.02 6.10 -26.83
CA THR A 450 10.77 6.55 -26.20
C THR A 450 9.61 5.61 -26.52
N ILE A 451 8.52 5.70 -25.75
CA ILE A 451 7.30 4.94 -26.00
C ILE A 451 6.58 5.49 -27.23
N ASP A 452 6.18 4.61 -28.14
CA ASP A 452 5.32 4.94 -29.29
C ASP A 452 3.87 5.17 -28.81
N THR A 453 3.61 6.41 -28.38
CA THR A 453 2.28 6.83 -27.91
C THR A 453 1.24 6.78 -29.03
N ILE A 454 1.65 6.86 -30.30
CA ILE A 454 0.74 6.81 -31.46
C ILE A 454 0.15 5.41 -31.61
N LYS A 455 0.96 4.35 -31.51
CA LYS A 455 0.45 2.97 -31.54
C LYS A 455 -0.41 2.62 -30.34
N LEU A 456 -0.07 3.12 -29.16
CA LEU A 456 -0.86 2.98 -27.95
C LEU A 456 -2.26 3.57 -28.14
N VAL A 457 -2.34 4.86 -28.48
CA VAL A 457 -3.63 5.56 -28.66
C VAL A 457 -4.43 4.92 -29.80
N SER A 458 -3.80 4.57 -30.91
CA SER A 458 -4.47 3.90 -32.04
C SER A 458 -5.13 2.59 -31.65
N THR A 459 -4.44 1.77 -30.85
CA THR A 459 -4.93 0.45 -30.43
C THR A 459 -6.06 0.60 -29.41
N ALA A 460 -5.93 1.53 -28.47
CA ALA A 460 -6.98 1.86 -27.52
C ALA A 460 -8.25 2.38 -28.22
N MET A 461 -8.11 3.29 -29.21
CA MET A 461 -9.23 3.76 -30.04
C MET A 461 -9.93 2.61 -30.78
N SER A 462 -9.16 1.64 -31.27
CA SER A 462 -9.71 0.48 -31.98
C SER A 462 -10.57 -0.39 -31.06
N PHE A 463 -10.14 -0.64 -29.82
CA PHE A 463 -10.95 -1.35 -28.83
C PHE A 463 -12.19 -0.57 -28.40
N ARG A 464 -12.06 0.76 -28.25
CA ARG A 464 -13.22 1.62 -27.96
C ARG A 464 -14.26 1.58 -29.08
N LEU A 465 -13.83 1.63 -30.33
CA LEU A 465 -14.70 1.45 -31.50
C LEU A 465 -15.34 0.06 -31.56
N ALA A 466 -14.67 -0.97 -31.05
CA ALA A 466 -15.22 -2.32 -30.92
C ALA A 466 -16.23 -2.46 -29.76
N GLY A 467 -16.46 -1.39 -28.98
CA GLY A 467 -17.42 -1.38 -27.88
C GLY A 467 -16.90 -2.00 -26.59
N VAL A 468 -15.58 -2.10 -26.40
CA VAL A 468 -15.02 -2.54 -25.11
C VAL A 468 -15.40 -1.53 -24.01
N GLU A 469 -15.83 -2.07 -22.87
CA GLU A 469 -16.25 -1.31 -21.69
C GLU A 469 -15.05 -0.56 -21.07
N SER A 470 -15.32 0.61 -20.48
CA SER A 470 -14.32 1.57 -20.01
C SER A 470 -13.39 1.01 -18.94
N LEU A 471 -13.91 0.36 -17.89
CA LEU A 471 -13.10 -0.25 -16.84
C LEU A 471 -12.20 -1.35 -17.42
N THR A 472 -12.77 -2.19 -18.29
CA THR A 472 -12.07 -3.30 -18.94
C THR A 472 -10.92 -2.81 -19.82
N LEU A 473 -11.14 -1.77 -20.63
CA LEU A 473 -10.10 -1.20 -21.49
C LEU A 473 -9.07 -0.40 -20.68
N SER A 474 -9.47 0.34 -19.64
CA SER A 474 -8.52 0.99 -18.72
C SER A 474 -7.57 -0.02 -18.06
N TYR A 475 -8.10 -1.15 -17.59
CA TYR A 475 -7.27 -2.24 -17.07
C TYR A 475 -6.34 -2.80 -18.16
N GLY A 476 -6.83 -3.00 -19.38
CA GLY A 476 -6.01 -3.45 -20.52
C GLY A 476 -4.85 -2.52 -20.87
N VAL A 477 -5.03 -1.19 -20.73
CA VAL A 477 -3.96 -0.20 -20.91
C VAL A 477 -2.83 -0.44 -19.90
N VAL A 478 -3.15 -0.65 -18.62
CA VAL A 478 -2.13 -0.84 -17.56
C VAL A 478 -1.53 -2.24 -17.56
N GLU A 479 -2.33 -3.28 -17.78
CA GLU A 479 -1.82 -4.64 -17.93
C GLU A 479 -0.82 -4.71 -19.09
N SER A 480 -1.13 -4.09 -20.23
CA SER A 480 -0.24 -4.08 -21.40
C SER A 480 1.02 -3.25 -21.17
N PHE A 481 0.96 -2.19 -20.35
CA PHE A 481 2.14 -1.43 -19.93
C PHE A 481 3.09 -2.29 -19.09
N CYS A 482 2.57 -3.07 -18.14
CA CYS A 482 3.38 -3.97 -17.33
C CYS A 482 4.00 -5.09 -18.18
N ASP A 483 3.24 -5.70 -19.09
CA ASP A 483 3.76 -6.69 -20.05
C ASP A 483 4.89 -6.09 -20.89
N PHE A 484 4.72 -4.86 -21.36
CA PHE A 484 5.75 -4.12 -22.10
C PHE A 484 7.01 -3.90 -21.26
N LEU A 485 6.88 -3.45 -20.01
CA LEU A 485 8.02 -3.28 -19.12
C LEU A 485 8.75 -4.60 -18.87
N SER A 486 8.01 -5.70 -18.67
CA SER A 486 8.62 -7.03 -18.50
C SER A 486 9.45 -7.42 -19.72
N LEU A 487 8.89 -7.26 -20.94
CA LEU A 487 9.60 -7.57 -22.18
C LEU A 487 10.83 -6.68 -22.38
N TYR A 488 10.74 -5.40 -22.00
CA TYR A 488 11.87 -4.49 -22.06
C TYR A 488 12.98 -4.89 -21.07
N LEU A 489 12.62 -5.26 -19.85
CA LEU A 489 13.56 -5.74 -18.84
C LEU A 489 14.24 -7.05 -19.26
N ASP A 490 13.51 -7.95 -19.93
CA ASP A 490 14.08 -9.16 -20.53
C ASP A 490 15.11 -8.84 -21.63
N ASP A 491 14.84 -7.86 -22.49
CA ASP A 491 15.77 -7.40 -23.53
C ASP A 491 17.06 -6.82 -22.92
N ILE A 492 16.98 -5.92 -21.94
CA ILE A 492 18.17 -5.36 -21.29
C ILE A 492 18.88 -6.37 -20.37
N LYS A 493 18.18 -7.38 -19.86
CA LYS A 493 18.79 -8.52 -19.18
C LYS A 493 19.67 -9.32 -20.14
N GLN A 494 19.21 -9.58 -21.36
CA GLN A 494 19.96 -10.32 -22.37
C GLN A 494 21.09 -9.50 -22.99
N THR A 495 20.86 -8.21 -23.26
CA THR A 495 21.80 -7.36 -24.00
C THR A 495 22.77 -6.60 -23.11
N MET A 496 22.39 -6.31 -21.86
CA MET A 496 23.17 -5.47 -20.92
C MET A 496 23.46 -6.17 -19.59
N SER A 497 23.09 -7.45 -19.44
CA SER A 497 23.32 -8.27 -18.25
C SER A 497 22.72 -7.69 -16.96
N VAL A 498 21.52 -7.09 -17.05
CA VAL A 498 20.77 -6.66 -15.86
C VAL A 498 20.41 -7.86 -14.99
N GLU A 499 20.88 -7.86 -13.74
CA GLU A 499 20.64 -8.94 -12.79
C GLU A 499 19.48 -8.64 -11.84
N LYS A 500 19.30 -7.36 -11.52
CA LYS A 500 18.36 -6.89 -10.50
C LYS A 500 17.61 -5.67 -10.98
N VAL A 501 16.40 -5.52 -10.47
CA VAL A 501 15.49 -4.42 -10.82
C VAL A 501 15.05 -3.74 -9.53
N VAL A 502 15.19 -2.43 -9.45
CA VAL A 502 14.61 -1.60 -8.40
C VAL A 502 13.44 -0.86 -9.00
N VAL A 503 12.23 -1.10 -8.50
CA VAL A 503 11.03 -0.36 -8.93
C VAL A 503 10.72 0.69 -7.87
N MET A 504 10.37 1.92 -8.27
CA MET A 504 10.19 3.04 -7.35
C MET A 504 9.15 4.05 -7.84
N GLY A 505 8.51 4.73 -6.89
CA GLY A 505 7.63 5.89 -7.10
C GLY A 505 6.15 5.65 -6.76
N ASP A 506 5.40 6.75 -6.66
CA ASP A 506 4.02 6.81 -6.17
C ASP A 506 2.98 6.21 -7.14
N MET A 507 3.35 5.85 -8.37
CA MET A 507 2.46 5.06 -9.24
C MET A 507 2.29 3.61 -8.74
N LEU A 508 3.17 3.12 -7.87
CA LEU A 508 2.99 1.83 -7.20
C LEU A 508 1.74 1.81 -6.29
N GLU A 509 1.15 2.97 -6.01
CA GLU A 509 -0.17 3.08 -5.38
C GLU A 509 -1.31 2.44 -6.18
N VAL A 510 -1.13 2.33 -7.50
CA VAL A 510 -2.10 1.67 -8.37
C VAL A 510 -1.98 0.16 -8.15
N LYS A 511 -2.78 -0.39 -7.23
CA LYS A 511 -2.70 -1.80 -6.78
C LYS A 511 -2.50 -2.82 -7.92
N PRO A 512 -3.26 -2.79 -9.04
CA PRO A 512 -3.01 -3.72 -10.15
C PRO A 512 -1.64 -3.61 -10.82
N LEU A 513 -1.07 -2.40 -10.89
CA LEU A 513 0.30 -2.17 -11.38
C LEU A 513 1.31 -2.86 -10.44
N PHE A 514 1.20 -2.62 -9.14
CA PHE A 514 2.08 -3.21 -8.13
C PHE A 514 1.96 -4.74 -8.11
N ILE A 515 0.75 -5.30 -8.10
CA ILE A 515 0.52 -6.75 -8.14
C ILE A 515 1.17 -7.35 -9.39
N HIS A 516 0.99 -6.75 -10.56
CA HIS A 516 1.61 -7.28 -11.77
C HIS A 516 3.15 -7.30 -11.67
N MET A 517 3.76 -6.24 -11.14
CA MET A 517 5.21 -6.16 -10.94
C MET A 517 5.70 -7.17 -9.90
N SER A 518 5.03 -7.25 -8.75
CA SER A 518 5.41 -8.12 -7.63
C SER A 518 5.18 -9.60 -7.94
N GLU A 519 4.20 -9.96 -8.76
CA GLU A 519 3.82 -11.36 -8.97
C GLU A 519 4.18 -11.93 -10.34
N LYS A 520 4.08 -11.13 -11.41
CA LYS A 520 4.37 -11.59 -12.78
C LYS A 520 5.80 -11.28 -13.18
N MET A 521 6.24 -10.04 -13.00
CA MET A 521 7.61 -9.63 -13.41
C MET A 521 8.69 -10.25 -12.51
N SER A 522 8.39 -10.48 -11.22
CA SER A 522 9.31 -11.10 -10.27
C SER A 522 9.69 -12.55 -10.62
N LYS A 523 8.90 -13.23 -11.48
CA LYS A 523 9.22 -14.58 -11.97
C LYS A 523 10.49 -14.60 -12.83
N ASN A 524 10.76 -13.51 -13.55
CA ASN A 524 11.87 -13.39 -14.48
C ASN A 524 13.00 -12.49 -13.95
N HIS A 525 12.70 -11.61 -12.99
CA HIS A 525 13.62 -10.60 -12.47
C HIS A 525 13.64 -10.59 -10.95
N LYS A 526 14.83 -10.37 -10.37
CA LYS A 526 14.95 -10.12 -8.92
C LYS A 526 14.60 -8.66 -8.63
N ILE A 527 13.36 -8.44 -8.19
CA ILE A 527 12.80 -7.10 -7.96
C ILE A 527 13.00 -6.66 -6.50
N TYR A 528 13.30 -5.37 -6.34
CA TYR A 528 13.36 -4.67 -5.06
C TYR A 528 12.41 -3.47 -5.13
N PHE A 529 11.52 -3.39 -4.16
CA PHE A 529 10.60 -2.27 -3.97
C PHE A 529 11.18 -1.25 -2.98
N PRO A 530 10.71 0.01 -2.95
CA PRO A 530 11.22 0.98 -2.01
C PRO A 530 10.84 0.60 -0.58
N ILE A 531 11.80 0.77 0.31
CA ILE A 531 11.66 0.69 1.76
C ILE A 531 12.27 1.98 2.28
N GLU A 532 11.57 2.74 3.12
CA GLU A 532 12.13 3.86 3.88
C GLU A 532 12.27 3.44 5.35
N THR A 533 13.23 4.05 6.05
CA THR A 533 13.51 3.75 7.47
C THR A 533 13.32 5.01 8.27
#